data_AF-A0AA37K6J5-F1
#
_entry.id   AF-A0AA37K6J5-F1
#
_cell.length_a   1.000
_cell.length_b   1.000
_cell.length_c   1.000
_cell.angle_alpha   90.00
_cell.angle_beta   90.00
_cell.angle_gamma   90.00
#
_symmetry.space_group_name_H-M   'P 1'
#
loop_
_entity.id
_entity.type
_entity.pdbx_description
1 polymer ?
#
loop_
_entity_poly.entity_id
_entity_poly.type
_entity_poly.pdbx_seq_one_letter_code
_entity_poly.pdbx_strand_id
1 'polypeptide(L)'
;MNERKQAVNRLANNFNISPDQMDSLLALAGKKMGKDPEKLREQMQSGQMDGILGGLSPAQRAQIQGFMNNPAAVQQFLGNPKVQQLLRGLMGRQ
;
A
#
# COMPACT_ATOMS: atom_id res chain seq x y z
N MET A 1 4.73 19.04 -6.52
CA MET A 1 4.84 18.26 -5.25
C MET A 1 3.50 17.93 -4.57
N ASN A 2 2.36 18.53 -4.96
CA ASN A 2 1.08 18.36 -4.25
C ASN A 2 0.19 17.21 -4.75
N GLU A 3 0.41 16.66 -5.94
CA GLU A 3 -0.42 15.57 -6.49
C GLU A 3 -0.06 14.20 -5.92
N ARG A 4 1.22 14.02 -5.55
CA ARG A 4 1.72 12.75 -4.99
C ARG A 4 1.01 12.35 -3.70
N LYS A 5 0.75 13.32 -2.82
CA LYS A 5 0.00 13.08 -1.58
C LYS A 5 -1.48 12.78 -1.83
N GLN A 6 -2.05 13.26 -2.94
CA GLN A 6 -3.49 13.14 -3.19
C GLN A 6 -3.92 11.73 -3.56
N ALA A 7 -3.19 10.99 -4.40
CA ALA A 7 -3.62 9.63 -4.76
C ALA A 7 -3.48 8.65 -3.58
N VAL A 8 -2.40 8.81 -2.79
CA VAL A 8 -2.23 8.08 -1.53
C VAL A 8 -3.38 8.40 -0.58
N ASN A 9 -3.77 9.67 -0.47
CA ASN A 9 -4.88 10.11 0.39
C ASN A 9 -6.24 9.57 -0.09
N ARG A 10 -6.47 9.46 -1.40
CA ARG A 10 -7.70 8.86 -1.96
C ARG A 10 -7.80 7.37 -1.63
N LEU A 11 -6.69 6.63 -1.74
CA LEU A 11 -6.65 5.22 -1.39
C LEU A 11 -6.75 5.02 0.12
N ALA A 12 -6.05 5.84 0.89
CA ALA A 12 -6.16 5.86 2.35
C ALA A 12 -7.63 6.07 2.77
N ASN A 13 -8.34 7.03 2.16
CA ASN A 13 -9.77 7.21 2.36
C ASN A 13 -10.61 6.01 1.88
N ASN A 14 -10.29 5.43 0.72
CA ASN A 14 -11.01 4.26 0.19
C ASN A 14 -10.88 3.02 1.08
N PHE A 15 -9.73 2.84 1.73
CA PHE A 15 -9.48 1.78 2.71
C PHE A 15 -9.79 2.21 4.15
N ASN A 16 -10.25 3.44 4.37
CA ASN A 16 -10.50 4.05 5.69
C ASN A 16 -9.30 3.93 6.65
N ILE A 17 -8.10 4.23 6.15
CA ILE A 17 -6.83 4.23 6.90
C ILE A 17 -6.12 5.57 6.78
N SER A 18 -5.15 5.82 7.66
CA SER A 18 -4.37 7.07 7.61
C SER A 18 -3.35 7.07 6.47
N PRO A 19 -3.02 8.24 5.90
CA PRO A 19 -1.99 8.37 4.86
C PRO A 19 -0.63 7.78 5.27
N ASP A 20 -0.23 7.95 6.53
CA ASP A 20 1.00 7.36 7.11
C ASP A 20 0.99 5.83 7.15
N GLN A 21 -0.17 5.23 7.44
CA GLN A 21 -0.32 3.78 7.41
C GLN A 21 -0.21 3.28 5.98
N MET A 22 -0.82 3.99 5.03
CA MET A 22 -0.71 3.68 3.60
C MET A 22 0.75 3.81 3.13
N ASP A 23 1.47 4.85 3.55
CA ASP A 23 2.89 5.04 3.27
C ASP A 23 3.75 3.87 3.75
N SER A 24 3.51 3.45 4.99
CA SER A 24 4.21 2.34 5.62
C SER A 24 3.96 1.00 4.93
N LEU A 25 2.73 0.79 4.44
CA LEU A 25 2.38 -0.38 3.65
C LEU A 25 3.08 -0.37 2.30
N LEU A 26 3.18 0.79 1.66
CA LEU A 26 3.89 0.96 0.40
C LEU A 26 5.41 0.74 0.59
N ALA A 27 5.97 1.24 1.69
CA ALA A 27 7.35 0.98 2.11
C ALA A 27 7.62 -0.52 2.30
N LEU A 28 6.72 -1.21 3.00
CA LEU A 28 6.81 -2.64 3.22
C LEU A 28 6.63 -3.45 1.92
N ALA A 29 5.67 -3.05 1.08
CA ALA A 29 5.40 -3.67 -0.21
C ALA A 29 6.60 -3.54 -1.13
N GLY A 30 7.18 -2.34 -1.23
CA GLY A 30 8.41 -2.10 -1.98
C GLY A 30 9.55 -2.98 -1.51
N LYS A 31 9.81 -2.99 -0.20
CA LYS A 31 10.86 -3.82 0.39
C LYS A 31 10.64 -5.32 0.16
N LYS A 32 9.40 -5.80 0.28
CA LYS A 32 9.05 -7.22 0.05
C LYS A 32 9.17 -7.60 -1.43
N MET A 33 8.89 -6.66 -2.32
CA MET A 33 8.84 -6.88 -3.76
C MET A 33 10.17 -6.55 -4.46
N GLY A 34 11.17 -6.05 -3.73
CA GLY A 34 12.42 -5.55 -4.30
C GLY A 34 12.22 -4.33 -5.20
N LYS A 35 11.11 -3.61 -5.03
CA LYS A 35 10.78 -2.39 -5.78
C LYS A 35 10.92 -1.18 -4.88
N ASP A 36 11.31 -0.06 -5.47
CA ASP A 36 11.45 1.18 -4.72
C ASP A 36 10.06 1.66 -4.24
N PRO A 37 9.87 1.93 -2.93
CA PRO A 37 8.57 2.34 -2.42
C PRO A 37 8.13 3.70 -2.96
N GLU A 38 9.08 4.59 -3.30
CA GLU A 38 8.77 5.82 -4.03
C GLU A 38 8.28 5.52 -5.44
N LYS A 39 8.93 4.60 -6.17
CA LYS A 39 8.49 4.18 -7.51
C LYS A 39 7.12 3.53 -7.50
N LEU A 40 6.83 2.70 -6.50
CA LEU A 40 5.51 2.10 -6.31
C LEU A 40 4.43 3.16 -6.07
N ARG A 41 4.73 4.17 -5.26
CA ARG A 41 3.85 5.32 -5.05
C ARG A 41 3.60 6.09 -6.33
N GLU A 42 4.66 6.42 -7.07
CA GLU A 42 4.55 7.12 -8.35
C GLU A 42 3.74 6.34 -9.37
N GLN A 43 4.02 5.05 -9.56
CA GLN A 43 3.30 4.20 -10.51
C GLN A 43 1.82 4.04 -10.13
N MET A 44 1.52 3.92 -8.83
CA MET A 44 0.16 3.86 -8.33
C MET A 44 -0.59 5.18 -8.54
N GLN A 45 0.06 6.31 -8.32
CA GLN A 45 -0.49 7.65 -8.53
C GLN A 45 -0.74 7.96 -10.00
N SER A 46 0.14 7.51 -10.90
CA SER A 46 -0.01 7.68 -12.35
C SER A 46 -1.07 6.77 -12.96
N GLY A 47 -1.76 5.93 -12.19
CA GLY A 47 -2.68 4.93 -12.72
C GLY A 47 -1.97 3.77 -13.42
N GLN A 48 -0.64 3.69 -13.33
CA GLN A 48 0.17 2.56 -13.80
C GLN A 48 0.14 1.40 -12.80
N MET A 49 -1.01 1.18 -12.16
CA MET A 49 -1.25 0.01 -11.33
C MET A 49 -1.01 -1.27 -12.14
N ASP A 50 -1.30 -1.24 -13.44
CA ASP A 50 -1.01 -2.33 -14.36
C ASP A 50 0.50 -2.63 -14.50
N GLY A 51 1.36 -1.60 -14.47
CA GLY A 51 2.82 -1.78 -14.45
C GLY A 51 3.36 -2.32 -13.12
N ILE A 52 2.68 -2.00 -12.01
CA ILE A 52 2.97 -2.58 -10.71
C ILE A 52 2.57 -4.07 -10.70
N LEU A 53 1.33 -4.36 -11.10
CA LEU A 53 0.73 -5.69 -11.22
C LEU A 53 1.43 -6.56 -12.27
N GLY A 54 1.95 -5.98 -13.35
CA GLY A 54 2.67 -6.68 -14.41
C GLY A 54 3.99 -7.29 -13.94
N GLY A 55 4.63 -6.69 -12.93
CA GLY A 55 5.82 -7.25 -12.29
C GLY A 55 5.54 -8.06 -11.02
N LEU A 56 4.27 -8.22 -10.63
CA LEU A 56 3.86 -9.04 -9.50
C LEU A 56 3.59 -10.47 -9.97
N SER A 57 3.90 -11.46 -9.12
CA SER A 57 3.50 -12.84 -9.38
C SER A 57 1.97 -12.97 -9.42
N PRO A 58 1.40 -13.95 -10.13
CA PRO A 58 -0.05 -14.15 -10.22
C PRO A 58 -0.73 -14.20 -8.85
N ALA A 59 -0.09 -14.84 -7.86
CA ALA A 59 -0.55 -14.90 -6.48
C ALA A 59 -0.66 -13.52 -5.82
N GLN A 60 0.34 -12.65 -6.04
CA GLN A 60 0.35 -11.32 -5.45
C GLN A 60 -0.66 -10.39 -6.12
N ARG A 61 -0.85 -10.52 -7.45
CA ARG A 61 -1.90 -9.81 -8.19
C ARG A 61 -3.28 -10.19 -7.66
N ALA A 62 -3.55 -11.48 -7.49
CA ALA A 62 -4.81 -11.98 -6.95
C ALA A 62 -5.06 -11.48 -5.52
N GLN A 63 -4.03 -11.43 -4.68
CA GLN A 63 -4.15 -10.83 -3.34
C GLN A 63 -4.50 -9.35 -3.40
N ILE A 64 -3.81 -8.55 -4.23
CA ILE A 64 -4.10 -7.12 -4.37
C ILE A 64 -5.50 -6.89 -4.93
N GLN A 65 -5.91 -7.67 -5.94
CA GLN A 65 -7.27 -7.62 -6.48
C GLN A 65 -8.30 -8.03 -5.42
N GLY A 66 -8.02 -9.05 -4.60
CA GLY A 66 -8.88 -9.45 -3.49
C GLY A 66 -9.04 -8.33 -2.46
N PHE A 67 -7.96 -7.63 -2.13
CA PHE A 67 -7.98 -6.47 -1.26
C PHE A 67 -8.71 -5.26 -1.85
N MET A 68 -8.58 -5.01 -3.16
CA MET A 68 -9.32 -3.96 -3.86
C MET A 68 -10.82 -4.24 -3.91
N ASN A 69 -11.21 -5.49 -4.17
CA ASN A 69 -12.60 -5.91 -4.20
C ASN A 69 -13.20 -6.04 -2.78
N ASN A 70 -12.35 -6.21 -1.76
CA ASN A 70 -12.77 -6.37 -0.38
C ASN A 70 -12.01 -5.40 0.55
N PRO A 71 -12.41 -4.11 0.59
CA PRO A 71 -11.82 -3.13 1.49
C PRO A 71 -12.00 -3.50 2.97
N ALA A 72 -13.04 -4.25 3.35
CA ALA A 72 -13.23 -4.73 4.72
C ALA A 72 -12.14 -5.73 5.15
N ALA A 73 -11.68 -6.60 4.26
CA ALA A 73 -10.56 -7.50 4.53
C ALA A 73 -9.25 -6.72 4.76
N VAL A 74 -9.06 -5.62 4.02
CA VAL A 74 -7.92 -4.71 4.23
C VAL A 74 -8.03 -4.04 5.60
N GLN A 75 -9.20 -3.53 5.97
CA GLN A 75 -9.44 -2.92 7.28
C GLN A 75 -9.19 -3.91 8.42
N GLN A 76 -9.62 -5.16 8.28
CA GLN A 76 -9.36 -6.21 9.27
C GLN A 76 -7.87 -6.56 9.35
N PHE A 77 -7.19 -6.64 8.21
CA PHE A 77 -5.75 -6.89 8.16
C PHE A 77 -4.97 -5.76 8.83
N LEU A 78 -5.33 -4.50 8.57
CA LEU A 78 -4.67 -3.33 9.14
C LEU A 78 -5.07 -3.05 10.59
N GLY A 79 -6.30 -3.42 10.96
CA GLY A 79 -6.78 -3.44 12.33
C GLY A 79 -6.15 -4.53 13.19
N ASN A 80 -5.44 -5.48 12.59
CA ASN A 80 -4.75 -6.53 13.32
C ASN A 80 -3.59 -5.92 14.15
N PRO A 81 -3.54 -6.14 15.48
CA PRO A 81 -2.51 -5.56 16.34
C PRO A 81 -1.09 -5.96 15.92
N LYS A 82 -0.90 -7.16 15.36
CA LYS A 82 0.42 -7.58 14.80
C LYS A 82 0.84 -6.71 13.62
N VAL A 83 -0.10 -6.36 12.75
CA VAL A 83 0.15 -5.49 11.60
C VAL A 83 0.40 -4.06 12.07
N GLN A 84 -0.39 -3.55 13.02
CA GLN A 84 -0.15 -2.24 13.63
C GLN A 84 1.22 -2.12 14.30
N GLN A 85 1.68 -3.19 14.98
CA GLN A 85 3.02 -3.24 15.56
C GLN A 85 4.12 -3.24 14.50
N LEU A 86 3.95 -4.01 13.41
CA LEU A 86 4.88 -3.99 12.28
C LEU A 86 4.98 -2.59 11.66
N LEU A 87 3.84 -1.94 11.41
CA LEU A 87 3.78 -0.59 10.85
C LEU A 87 4.43 0.43 11.80
N ARG A 88 4.15 0.34 13.12
CA ARG A 88 4.83 1.16 14.13
C ARG A 88 6.34 0.94 14.17
N GLY A 89 6.81 -0.30 14.07
CA GLY A 89 8.24 -0.63 14.05
C GLY A 89 8.96 -0.18 12.77
N LEU A 90 8.22 0.10 11.69
CA LEU A 90 8.72 0.70 10.47
C LEU A 90 8.70 2.23 10.54
N MET A 91 7.61 2.84 11.03
CA MET A 91 7.48 4.30 11.21
C MET A 91 8.37 4.86 12.32
N GLY A 92 8.64 4.08 13.36
CA GLY A 92 9.46 4.47 14.51
C GLY A 92 10.97 4.38 14.28
N ARG A 93 11.42 3.99 13.10
CA ARG A 93 12.82 4.13 12.67
C ARG A 93 12.94 5.37 11.78
N GLN A 94 13.08 6.52 12.42
CA GLN A 94 13.62 7.74 11.83
C GLN A 94 14.89 8.10 12.57
#